data_AF-A0A814JMY2-F1
#
_entry.id   AF-A0A814JMY2-F1
#
_cell.length_a   1.000
_cell.length_b   1.000
_cell.length_c   1.000
_cell.angle_alpha   90.00
_cell.angle_beta   90.00
_cell.angle_gamma   90.00
#
_symmetry.space_group_name_H-M   'P 1'
#
loop_
_entity.id
_entity.type
_entity.pdbx_description
1 polymer ?
#
loop_
_entity_poly.entity_id
_entity_poly.type
_entity_poly.pdbx_seq_one_letter_code
_entity_poly.pdbx_strand_id
1 'polypeptide(L)'
;MDITHQSICFNAEETLAQSRRISPRALNGIFAEGYLAGREFTVLIARDSLYGIKVFPAVERIFNVKLSTYERFVTFDQDRLVSNDENDILKKVAEDAYNSLGGNGYARVDIRTSDLDRFDPTVLEVNAQCSLSFDIDEMCSSMGHIFRLANLDIEQFTLSLIEYAQNRHYWFDNNDKESK
;
A
#
# COMPACT_ATOMS: atom_id res chain seq x y z
N MET A 1 -1.36 9.87 13.48
CA MET A 1 -1.98 11.19 13.27
C MET A 1 -3.01 10.90 12.21
N ASP A 2 -4.22 10.58 12.64
CA ASP A 2 -5.07 9.73 11.83
C ASP A 2 -6.02 10.60 11.00
N ILE A 3 -6.09 10.33 9.71
CA ILE A 3 -7.02 10.98 8.79
C ILE A 3 -8.42 10.56 9.23
N THR A 4 -9.30 11.54 9.48
CA THR A 4 -10.70 11.29 9.84
C THR A 4 -11.62 12.04 8.89
N HIS A 5 -12.94 11.85 8.99
CA HIS A 5 -13.91 12.63 8.20
C HIS A 5 -13.72 14.16 8.38
N GLN A 6 -13.18 14.61 9.51
CA GLN A 6 -12.85 16.02 9.78
C GLN A 6 -11.64 16.54 9.01
N SER A 7 -10.90 15.66 8.33
CA SER A 7 -9.79 16.01 7.44
C SER A 7 -10.26 16.42 6.05
N ILE A 8 -11.51 16.14 5.68
CA ILE A 8 -12.05 16.45 4.36
C ILE A 8 -12.49 17.91 4.30
N CYS A 9 -12.10 18.57 3.22
CA CYS A 9 -12.46 19.95 2.90
C CYS A 9 -13.13 19.99 1.53
N PHE A 10 -14.22 20.73 1.40
CA PHE A 10 -15.04 20.77 0.17
C PHE A 10 -14.68 21.94 -0.75
N ASN A 11 -13.88 22.89 -0.27
CA ASN A 11 -13.46 24.05 -1.03
C ASN A 11 -12.10 24.59 -0.54
N ALA A 12 -11.56 25.55 -1.28
CA ALA A 12 -10.26 26.15 -0.99
C ALA A 12 -10.23 26.89 0.35
N GLU A 13 -11.33 27.52 0.76
CA GLU A 13 -11.43 28.26 2.03
C GLU A 13 -11.35 27.30 3.22
N GLU A 14 -12.11 26.20 3.17
CA GLU A 14 -12.06 25.12 4.17
C GLU A 14 -10.67 24.49 4.24
N THR A 15 -10.05 24.23 3.08
CA THR A 15 -8.69 23.66 3.00
C THR A 15 -7.67 24.57 3.69
N LEU A 16 -7.78 25.89 3.46
CA LEU A 16 -6.91 26.88 4.10
C LEU A 16 -7.18 27.02 5.60
N ALA A 17 -8.43 26.96 6.03
CA ALA A 17 -8.80 26.99 7.44
C ALA A 17 -8.26 25.74 8.17
N GLN A 18 -8.43 24.57 7.55
CA GLN A 18 -7.92 23.30 8.07
C GLN A 18 -6.40 23.29 8.15
N SER A 19 -5.71 23.80 7.13
CA SER A 19 -4.25 23.84 7.12
C SER A 19 -3.70 24.69 8.28
N ARG A 20 -4.31 25.86 8.54
CA ARG A 20 -3.97 26.70 9.70
C ARG A 20 -4.23 25.98 11.02
N ARG A 21 -5.33 25.21 11.11
CA ARG A 21 -5.69 24.44 12.32
C ARG A 21 -4.68 23.35 12.65
N ILE A 22 -4.16 22.64 11.65
CA ILE A 22 -3.25 21.50 11.86
C ILE A 22 -1.76 21.91 11.81
N SER A 23 -1.44 23.06 11.22
CA SER A 23 -0.07 23.57 11.07
C SER A 23 0.78 23.54 12.35
N PRO A 24 0.27 23.89 13.55
CA PRO A 24 1.06 23.81 14.79
C PRO A 24 1.53 22.39 15.16
N ARG A 25 0.90 21.36 14.59
CA ARG A 25 1.24 19.94 14.81
C ARG A 25 1.94 19.31 13.62
N ALA A 26 2.03 20.01 12.50
CA ALA A 26 2.59 19.50 11.25
C ALA A 26 4.10 19.73 11.24
N LEU A 27 4.89 18.70 11.58
CA LEU A 27 6.35 18.79 11.70
C LEU A 27 7.03 19.18 10.37
N ASN A 28 6.53 18.69 9.24
CA ASN A 28 7.18 18.81 7.93
C ASN A 28 6.27 19.44 6.86
N GLY A 29 5.31 20.27 7.30
CA GLY A 29 4.33 20.89 6.42
C GLY A 29 3.08 20.02 6.21
N ILE A 30 2.21 20.49 5.32
CA ILE A 30 0.88 19.92 5.08
C ILE A 30 0.77 19.58 3.60
N PHE A 31 0.34 18.35 3.33
CA PHE A 31 -0.03 17.90 2.00
C PHE A 31 -1.56 17.85 1.89
N ALA A 32 -2.10 18.35 0.78
CA ALA A 32 -3.52 18.33 0.47
C ALA A 32 -3.70 17.82 -0.96
N GLU A 33 -4.64 16.90 -1.14
CA GLU A 33 -4.91 16.23 -2.41
C GLU A 33 -6.41 16.13 -2.67
N GLY A 34 -6.78 15.80 -3.91
CA GLY A 34 -8.16 15.50 -4.25
C GLY A 34 -8.61 14.20 -3.58
N TYR A 35 -9.82 14.20 -3.01
CA TYR A 35 -10.38 13.00 -2.41
C TYR A 35 -10.75 11.97 -3.50
N LEU A 36 -10.18 10.77 -3.42
CA LEU A 36 -10.51 9.65 -4.31
C LEU A 36 -11.64 8.83 -3.70
N ALA A 37 -12.83 8.86 -4.33
CA ALA A 37 -14.04 8.24 -3.80
C ALA A 37 -14.25 6.78 -4.25
N GLY A 38 -13.33 6.26 -5.05
CA GLY A 38 -13.43 4.93 -5.65
C GLY A 38 -12.97 3.78 -4.77
N ARG A 39 -12.75 2.65 -5.44
CA ARG A 39 -12.33 1.36 -4.87
C ARG A 39 -10.89 1.45 -4.37
N GLU A 40 -10.60 0.79 -3.26
CA GLU A 40 -9.26 0.73 -2.67
C GLU A 40 -8.66 -0.67 -2.83
N PHE A 41 -7.37 -0.70 -3.20
CA PHE A 41 -6.62 -1.92 -3.44
C PHE A 41 -5.27 -1.88 -2.75
N THR A 42 -4.77 -3.06 -2.42
CA THR A 42 -3.46 -3.24 -1.83
C THR A 42 -2.73 -4.36 -2.57
N VAL A 43 -1.45 -4.09 -2.91
CA VAL A 43 -0.55 -5.06 -3.54
C VAL A 43 0.72 -5.18 -2.71
N LEU A 44 1.12 -6.41 -2.38
CA LEU A 44 2.43 -6.68 -1.80
C LEU A 44 3.48 -6.86 -2.89
N ILE A 45 4.67 -6.32 -2.64
CA ILE A 45 5.85 -6.54 -3.46
C ILE A 45 7.03 -6.96 -2.58
N ALA A 46 7.81 -7.93 -3.04
CA ALA A 46 9.09 -8.29 -2.48
C ALA A 46 10.15 -8.40 -3.58
N ARG A 47 11.35 -7.90 -3.32
CA ARG A 47 12.48 -7.92 -4.24
C ARG A 47 13.66 -8.65 -3.61
N ASP A 48 14.23 -9.52 -4.42
CA ASP A 48 15.54 -10.10 -4.21
C ASP A 48 16.55 -9.54 -5.22
N SER A 49 17.82 -9.48 -4.83
CA SER A 49 18.88 -9.02 -5.74
C SER A 49 19.27 -10.06 -6.80
N LEU A 50 18.99 -11.35 -6.59
CA LEU A 50 19.31 -12.46 -7.50
C LEU A 50 18.08 -12.89 -8.33
N TYR A 51 16.92 -13.01 -7.70
CA TYR A 51 15.70 -13.56 -8.30
C TYR A 51 14.72 -12.49 -8.83
N GLY A 52 15.01 -11.21 -8.60
CA GLY A 52 14.20 -10.10 -9.11
C GLY A 52 12.99 -9.78 -8.24
N ILE A 53 11.92 -9.27 -8.86
CA ILE A 53 10.73 -8.77 -8.17
C ILE A 53 9.62 -9.81 -8.20
N LYS A 54 9.05 -10.09 -7.03
CA LYS A 54 7.83 -10.86 -6.85
C LYS A 54 6.69 -9.91 -6.48
N VAL A 55 5.67 -9.88 -7.34
CA VAL A 55 4.44 -9.11 -7.13
C VAL A 55 3.30 -10.08 -6.80
N PHE A 56 2.67 -9.88 -5.65
CA PHE A 56 1.60 -10.73 -5.16
C PHE A 56 0.23 -10.31 -5.71
N PRO A 57 -0.81 -11.16 -5.59
CA PRO A 57 -2.16 -10.79 -6.02
C PRO A 57 -2.67 -9.53 -5.32
N ALA A 58 -3.40 -8.71 -6.07
CA ALA A 58 -4.08 -7.55 -5.54
C ALA A 58 -5.30 -7.99 -4.71
N VAL A 59 -5.50 -7.30 -3.60
CA VAL A 59 -6.69 -7.42 -2.75
C VAL A 59 -7.43 -6.11 -2.77
N GLU A 60 -8.75 -6.17 -2.94
CA GLU A 60 -9.64 -5.02 -2.83
C GLU A 60 -10.26 -4.95 -1.44
N ARG A 61 -10.25 -3.75 -0.87
CA ARG A 61 -10.98 -3.42 0.35
C ARG A 61 -12.42 -3.04 0.01
N ILE A 62 -13.36 -3.78 0.58
CA ILE A 62 -14.79 -3.55 0.40
C ILE A 62 -15.30 -2.68 1.54
N PHE A 63 -15.64 -1.44 1.20
CA PHE A 63 -16.16 -0.47 2.14
C PHE A 63 -17.63 -0.71 2.49
N ASN A 64 -18.01 -0.30 3.69
CA ASN A 64 -19.39 -0.36 4.13
C ASN A 64 -20.28 0.59 3.32
N VAL A 65 -21.14 0.00 2.49
CA VAL A 65 -22.03 0.76 1.59
C VAL A 65 -23.05 1.62 2.34
N LYS A 66 -23.32 1.33 3.62
CA LYS A 66 -24.24 2.12 4.46
C LYS A 66 -23.62 3.43 4.93
N LEU A 67 -22.30 3.56 4.88
CA LEU A 67 -21.61 4.79 5.23
C LEU A 67 -21.56 5.75 4.03
N SER A 68 -21.54 7.05 4.34
CA SER A 68 -21.36 8.08 3.32
C SER A 68 -19.98 7.93 2.67
N THR A 69 -19.84 8.44 1.45
CA THR A 69 -18.59 8.40 0.67
C THR A 69 -17.37 8.82 1.50
N TYR A 70 -17.54 9.84 2.35
CA TYR A 70 -16.50 10.46 3.18
C TYR A 70 -16.34 9.82 4.57
N GLU A 71 -17.03 8.72 4.84
CA GLU A 71 -16.89 7.94 6.08
C GLU A 71 -16.37 6.54 5.80
N ARG A 72 -16.45 6.09 4.53
CA ARG A 72 -16.06 4.75 4.10
C ARG A 72 -14.60 4.39 4.37
N PHE A 73 -13.70 5.36 4.39
CA PHE A 73 -12.28 5.09 4.71
C PHE A 73 -12.03 4.85 6.21
N VAL A 74 -13.04 5.08 7.07
CA VAL A 74 -12.92 4.90 8.53
C VAL A 74 -13.22 3.45 8.94
N THR A 75 -14.00 2.71 8.15
CA THR A 75 -14.36 1.31 8.46
C THR A 75 -14.43 0.46 7.19
N PHE A 76 -13.94 -0.76 7.25
CA PHE A 76 -14.03 -1.73 6.15
C PHE A 76 -14.88 -2.94 6.57
N ASP A 77 -15.56 -3.55 5.60
CA ASP A 77 -16.42 -4.72 5.84
C ASP A 77 -15.67 -6.03 5.57
N GLN A 78 -15.01 -6.14 4.42
CA GLN A 78 -14.21 -7.31 4.07
C GLN A 78 -13.14 -6.98 3.02
N ASP A 79 -12.26 -7.94 2.79
CA ASP A 79 -11.32 -7.95 1.68
C ASP A 79 -11.65 -9.07 0.69
N ARG A 80 -11.32 -8.88 -0.60
CA ARG A 80 -11.47 -9.91 -1.64
C ARG A 80 -10.31 -9.91 -2.63
N LEU A 81 -10.04 -11.04 -3.27
CA LEU A 81 -9.15 -11.08 -4.44
C LEU A 81 -9.78 -10.31 -5.60
N VAL A 82 -8.94 -9.60 -6.33
CA VAL A 82 -9.32 -8.88 -7.55
C VAL A 82 -9.40 -9.88 -8.73
N SER A 83 -10.26 -9.59 -9.72
CA SER A 83 -10.38 -10.39 -10.95
C SER A 83 -9.06 -10.39 -11.73
N ASN A 84 -8.82 -11.41 -12.56
CA ASN A 84 -7.54 -11.58 -13.27
C ASN A 84 -7.15 -10.34 -14.11
N ASP A 85 -8.10 -9.78 -14.88
CA ASP A 85 -7.83 -8.65 -15.78
C ASP A 85 -7.40 -7.38 -15.02
N GLU A 86 -8.12 -7.01 -13.94
CA GLU A 86 -7.77 -5.86 -13.11
C GLU A 86 -6.52 -6.14 -12.26
N ASN A 87 -6.35 -7.38 -11.80
CA ASN A 87 -5.22 -7.81 -10.97
C ASN A 87 -3.89 -7.61 -11.69
N ASP A 88 -3.78 -7.98 -12.97
CA ASP A 88 -2.53 -7.82 -13.72
C ASP A 88 -2.18 -6.34 -13.91
N ILE A 89 -3.18 -5.47 -14.11
CA ILE A 89 -2.99 -4.02 -14.20
C ILE A 89 -2.52 -3.46 -12.84
N LEU A 90 -3.18 -3.83 -11.74
CA LEU A 90 -2.81 -3.37 -10.39
C LEU A 90 -1.40 -3.83 -10.00
N LYS A 91 -1.04 -5.07 -10.34
CA LYS A 91 0.31 -5.60 -10.14
C LYS A 91 1.35 -4.78 -10.89
N LYS A 92 1.05 -4.41 -12.14
CA LYS A 92 1.95 -3.58 -12.94
C LYS A 92 2.10 -2.17 -12.37
N VAL A 93 0.99 -1.52 -12.00
CA VAL A 93 1.00 -0.20 -11.34
C VAL A 93 1.82 -0.23 -10.06
N ALA A 94 1.65 -1.27 -9.24
CA ALA A 94 2.38 -1.43 -7.99
C ALA A 94 3.89 -1.63 -8.23
N GLU A 95 4.26 -2.47 -9.21
CA GLU A 95 5.67 -2.69 -9.58
C GLU A 95 6.35 -1.42 -10.06
N ASP A 96 5.68 -0.65 -10.92
CA ASP A 96 6.21 0.61 -11.45
C ASP A 96 6.40 1.64 -10.32
N ALA A 97 5.43 1.75 -9.41
CA ALA A 97 5.52 2.62 -8.23
C ALA A 97 6.70 2.23 -7.33
N TYR A 98 6.83 0.95 -7.01
CA TYR A 98 7.93 0.43 -6.21
C TYR A 98 9.30 0.70 -6.84
N ASN A 99 9.44 0.45 -8.14
CA ASN A 99 10.68 0.71 -8.88
C ASN A 99 11.01 2.21 -8.96
N SER A 100 10.01 3.08 -9.10
CA SER A 100 10.21 4.54 -9.16
C SER A 100 10.86 5.10 -7.89
N LEU A 101 10.69 4.42 -6.75
CA LEU A 101 11.27 4.78 -5.46
C LEU A 101 12.61 4.08 -5.17
N GLY A 102 13.18 3.37 -6.16
CA GLY A 102 14.38 2.55 -5.95
C GLY A 102 14.10 1.38 -5.00
N GLY A 103 12.89 0.83 -5.05
CA GLY A 103 12.38 -0.17 -4.12
C GLY A 103 13.36 -1.32 -3.88
N ASN A 104 13.52 -1.64 -2.60
CA ASN A 104 14.40 -2.69 -2.12
C ASN A 104 13.80 -3.41 -0.91
N GLY A 105 13.96 -4.72 -0.81
CA GLY A 105 13.28 -5.52 0.22
C GLY A 105 11.80 -5.70 -0.10
N TYR A 106 10.87 -5.30 0.77
CA TYR A 106 9.43 -5.45 0.55
C TYR A 106 8.68 -4.13 0.77
N ALA A 107 7.50 -4.01 0.16
CA ALA A 107 6.60 -2.89 0.38
C ALA A 107 5.16 -3.28 0.11
N ARG A 108 4.25 -2.57 0.79
CA ARG A 108 2.82 -2.53 0.43
C ARG A 108 2.58 -1.32 -0.46
N VAL A 109 1.91 -1.52 -1.59
CA VAL A 109 1.44 -0.42 -2.43
C VAL A 109 -0.07 -0.32 -2.28
N ASP A 110 -0.53 0.84 -1.82
CA ASP A 110 -1.96 1.14 -1.73
C ASP A 110 -2.37 1.97 -2.95
N ILE A 111 -3.49 1.58 -3.56
CA ILE A 111 -3.98 2.09 -4.84
C ILE A 111 -5.47 2.42 -4.69
N ARG A 112 -5.93 3.47 -5.36
CA ARG A 112 -7.34 3.86 -5.36
C ARG A 112 -7.81 4.34 -6.72
N THR A 113 -9.07 4.11 -7.06
CA THR A 113 -9.71 4.73 -8.24
C THR A 113 -10.35 6.07 -7.88
N SER A 114 -10.53 6.95 -8.87
CA SER A 114 -11.14 8.26 -8.63
C SER A 114 -12.60 8.17 -8.21
N ASP A 115 -13.33 7.24 -8.83
CA ASP A 115 -14.73 6.92 -8.53
C ASP A 115 -14.99 5.40 -8.58
N LEU A 116 -16.23 4.99 -8.28
CA LEU A 116 -16.61 3.57 -8.23
C LEU A 116 -16.86 2.95 -9.62
N ASP A 117 -17.09 3.79 -10.63
CA ASP A 117 -17.52 3.35 -11.97
C ASP A 117 -16.32 3.17 -12.90
N ARG A 118 -15.28 3.99 -12.73
CA ARG A 118 -14.06 3.97 -13.53
C ARG A 118 -12.96 3.16 -12.87
N PHE A 119 -12.31 2.34 -13.68
CA PHE A 119 -11.07 1.66 -13.29
C PHE A 119 -9.85 2.48 -13.76
N ASP A 120 -9.49 3.49 -12.97
CA ASP A 120 -8.34 4.38 -13.18
C ASP A 120 -7.37 4.35 -11.97
N PRO A 121 -6.64 3.23 -11.79
CA PRO A 121 -5.85 2.99 -10.59
C PRO A 121 -4.77 4.07 -10.40
N THR A 122 -4.83 4.75 -9.25
CA THR A 122 -3.89 5.79 -8.83
C THR A 122 -3.18 5.35 -7.55
N VAL A 123 -1.86 5.46 -7.49
CA VAL A 123 -1.07 5.09 -6.31
C VAL A 123 -1.30 6.11 -5.21
N LEU A 124 -1.66 5.65 -4.01
CA LEU A 124 -1.76 6.46 -2.80
C LEU A 124 -0.43 6.54 -2.06
N GLU A 125 0.12 5.37 -1.71
CA GLU A 125 1.38 5.27 -1.00
C GLU A 125 2.13 3.98 -1.35
N VAL A 126 3.45 4.02 -1.17
CA VAL A 126 4.31 2.83 -1.12
C VAL A 126 4.88 2.76 0.30
N ASN A 127 4.36 1.84 1.09
CA ASN A 127 4.74 1.67 2.49
C ASN A 127 5.83 0.59 2.62
N ALA A 128 7.07 1.03 2.81
CA ALA A 128 8.25 0.16 2.95
C ALA A 128 8.36 -0.53 4.33
N GLN A 129 7.50 -0.19 5.29
CA GLN A 129 7.46 -0.80 6.62
C GLN A 129 6.02 -1.17 7.00
N CYS A 130 5.30 -1.78 6.06
CA CYS A 130 3.95 -2.26 6.30
C CYS A 130 3.93 -3.37 7.36
N SER A 131 2.89 -3.41 8.18
CA SER A 131 2.72 -4.45 9.19
C SER A 131 2.71 -5.85 8.58
N LEU A 132 3.50 -6.76 9.13
CA LEU A 132 3.55 -8.19 8.78
C LEU A 132 2.86 -9.03 9.87
N SER A 133 1.68 -8.59 10.33
CA SER A 133 0.84 -9.41 11.21
C SER A 133 -0.01 -10.36 10.39
N PHE A 134 0.15 -11.65 10.64
CA PHE A 134 -0.58 -12.73 9.97
C PHE A 134 -1.60 -13.42 10.89
N ASP A 135 -1.86 -12.85 12.07
CA ASP A 135 -2.84 -13.40 13.01
C ASP A 135 -4.23 -13.47 12.37
N ILE A 136 -4.96 -14.52 12.73
CA ILE A 136 -6.23 -14.93 12.10
C ILE A 136 -7.46 -14.19 12.67
N ASP A 137 -7.27 -13.39 13.72
CA ASP A 137 -8.32 -12.66 14.41
C ASP A 137 -8.55 -11.27 13.77
N GLU A 138 -9.50 -10.48 14.31
CA GLU A 138 -9.94 -9.17 13.81
C GLU A 138 -8.82 -8.12 13.60
N MET A 139 -7.59 -8.41 14.04
CA MET A 139 -6.40 -7.55 13.94
C MET A 139 -5.43 -7.99 12.84
N CYS A 140 -5.88 -8.85 11.90
CA CYS A 140 -5.08 -9.26 10.76
C CYS A 140 -4.68 -8.04 9.90
N SER A 141 -3.40 -7.93 9.54
CA SER A 141 -2.95 -6.85 8.64
C SER A 141 -3.49 -7.07 7.23
N SER A 142 -3.49 -6.02 6.40
CA SER A 142 -3.81 -6.16 4.97
C SER A 142 -2.90 -7.19 4.27
N MET A 143 -1.69 -7.39 4.78
CA MET A 143 -0.76 -8.41 4.30
C MET A 143 -1.24 -9.80 4.67
N GLY A 144 -1.68 -10.01 5.91
CA GLY A 144 -2.26 -11.28 6.34
C GLY A 144 -3.51 -11.64 5.52
N HIS A 145 -4.33 -10.66 5.15
CA HIS A 145 -5.45 -10.88 4.23
C HIS A 145 -5.02 -11.32 2.83
N ILE A 146 -3.99 -10.70 2.23
CA ILE A 146 -3.42 -11.16 0.95
C ILE A 146 -3.00 -12.63 1.05
N PHE A 147 -2.28 -13.00 2.10
CA PHE A 147 -1.79 -14.38 2.27
C PHE A 147 -2.92 -15.38 2.44
N ARG A 148 -3.90 -15.07 3.28
CA ARG A 148 -5.06 -15.92 3.51
C ARG A 148 -5.89 -16.10 2.23
N LEU A 149 -6.21 -14.99 1.56
CA LEU A 149 -7.06 -15.02 0.37
C LEU A 149 -6.38 -15.70 -0.82
N ALA A 150 -5.08 -15.49 -1.00
CA ALA A 150 -4.30 -16.10 -2.07
C ALA A 150 -3.71 -17.48 -1.71
N ASN A 151 -4.02 -18.01 -0.52
CA ASN A 151 -3.50 -19.28 0.00
C ASN A 151 -1.97 -19.40 -0.10
N LEU A 152 -1.28 -18.37 0.40
CA LEU A 152 0.17 -18.27 0.37
C LEU A 152 0.79 -18.76 1.68
N ASP A 153 1.97 -19.37 1.56
CA ASP A 153 2.74 -19.85 2.69
C ASP A 153 3.50 -18.71 3.38
N ILE A 154 3.11 -18.42 4.62
CA ILE A 154 3.67 -17.36 5.46
C ILE A 154 5.09 -17.70 5.90
N GLU A 155 5.36 -18.96 6.25
CA GLU A 155 6.68 -19.41 6.70
C GLU A 155 7.67 -19.29 5.55
N GLN A 156 7.30 -19.82 4.38
CA GLN A 156 8.12 -19.72 3.17
C GLN A 156 8.39 -18.26 2.77
N PHE A 157 7.39 -17.38 2.89
CA PHE A 157 7.59 -15.96 2.62
C PHE A 157 8.55 -15.30 3.60
N THR A 158 8.41 -15.59 4.90
CA THR A 158 9.29 -15.02 5.93
C THR A 158 10.74 -15.47 5.73
N LEU A 159 10.94 -16.76 5.44
CA LEU A 159 12.26 -17.30 5.08
C LEU A 159 12.82 -16.61 3.83
N SER A 160 11.99 -16.40 2.81
CA SER A 160 12.39 -15.70 1.58
C SER A 160 12.84 -14.27 1.88
N LEU A 161 12.16 -13.52 2.76
CA LEU A 161 12.59 -12.16 3.12
C LEU A 161 13.95 -12.12 3.81
N ILE A 162 14.27 -13.12 4.65
CA ILE A 162 15.58 -13.25 5.29
C ILE A 162 16.66 -13.55 4.25
N GLU A 163 16.40 -14.51 3.36
CA GLU A 163 17.30 -14.84 2.25
C GLU A 163 17.56 -13.60 1.37
N TYR A 164 16.50 -12.86 1.02
CA TYR A 164 16.63 -11.65 0.21
C TYR A 164 17.45 -10.57 0.91
N ALA A 165 17.32 -10.45 2.24
CA ALA A 165 18.15 -9.54 3.02
C ALA A 165 19.64 -9.94 3.00
N GLN A 166 19.93 -11.23 3.11
CA GLN A 166 21.30 -11.75 3.04
C GLN A 166 21.91 -11.53 1.66
N ASN A 167 21.18 -11.87 0.59
CA ASN A 167 21.64 -11.70 -0.79
C ASN A 167 22.00 -10.25 -1.11
N ARG A 168 21.19 -9.29 -0.63
CA ARG A 168 21.52 -7.87 -0.77
C ARG A 168 22.78 -7.47 -0.01
N HIS A 169 22.93 -7.94 1.23
CA HIS A 169 24.11 -7.61 2.02
C HIS A 169 25.40 -8.12 1.36
N TYR A 170 25.40 -9.38 0.90
CA TYR A 170 26.53 -9.93 0.14
C TYR A 170 26.80 -9.19 -1.17
N TRP A 171 25.76 -8.72 -1.85
CA TRP A 171 25.91 -7.95 -3.08
C TRP A 171 26.65 -6.61 -2.82
N PHE A 172 26.32 -5.90 -1.74
CA PHE A 172 27.03 -4.66 -1.38
C PHE A 172 28.49 -4.92 -1.00
N ASP A 173 28.76 -5.94 -0.19
CA ASP A 173 30.12 -6.27 0.28
C ASP A 173 31.09 -6.62 -0.85
N ASN A 174 30.59 -7.16 -1.97
CA ASN A 174 31.41 -7.54 -3.11
C ASN A 174 31.60 -6.38 -4.11
N ASN A 175 30.58 -5.55 -4.34
CA ASN A 175 30.70 -4.40 -5.26
C ASN A 175 31.49 -3.21 -4.65
N ASP A 176 31.48 -3.05 -3.33
CA ASP A 176 32.32 -2.05 -2.64
C ASP A 176 33.82 -2.40 -2.66
N LYS A 177 34.17 -3.67 -2.92
CA LYS A 177 35.56 -4.12 -3.08
C LYS A 177 36.09 -3.92 -4.50
N GLU A 178 35.23 -3.90 -5.51
CA GLU A 178 35.62 -3.66 -6.91
C GLU A 178 35.74 -2.17 -7.26
N SER A 179 35.23 -1.29 -6.39
CA SER A 179 35.22 0.17 -6.57
C SER A 179 36.30 0.92 -5.75
N LYS A 180 37.20 0.20 -5.07
CA LYS A 180 38.38 0.72 -4.36
C LYS A 180 39.67 0.22 -4.99
#